data_AF-A0A958QAK7-F1
#
_entry.id   AF-A0A958QAK7-F1
#
_cell.length_a   1.000
_cell.length_b   1.000
_cell.length_c   1.000
_cell.angle_alpha   90.00
_cell.angle_beta   90.00
_cell.angle_gamma   90.00
#
_symmetry.space_group_name_H-M   'P 1'
#
loop_
_entity.id
_entity.type
_entity.pdbx_description
1 polymer ?
#
loop_
_entity_poly.entity_id
_entity_poly.type
_entity_poly.pdbx_seq_one_letter_code
_entity_poly.pdbx_strand_id
1 'polypeptide(L)'
;WKKVSASDSNERFLKEMEGFLAGKLLLEREETRSKGWSELKELAQKGTYWRALAALTLARMTVAAADKADVLALLEAVEKEQPEQSDLIRGELDRLGQSAKEISQE
;
A
#
# COMPACT_ATOMS: atom_id res chain seq x y z
N TRP A 1 -27.18 10.15 5.55
CA TRP A 1 -25.92 10.65 4.98
C TRP A 1 -25.33 11.66 5.95
N LYS A 2 -24.36 11.25 6.78
CA LYS A 2 -23.66 12.19 7.68
C LYS A 2 -22.81 13.10 6.80
N LYS A 3 -23.04 14.41 6.84
CA LYS A 3 -22.12 15.40 6.25
C LYS A 3 -20.78 15.25 6.97
N VAL A 4 -19.80 14.65 6.32
CA VAL A 4 -18.41 14.72 6.74
C VAL A 4 -18.02 16.19 6.63
N SER A 5 -17.58 16.81 7.71
CA SER A 5 -17.13 18.20 7.65
C SER A 5 -15.79 18.26 6.92
N ALA A 6 -15.53 19.35 6.20
CA ALA A 6 -14.22 19.54 5.55
C ALA A 6 -13.06 19.47 6.56
N SER A 7 -13.32 19.79 7.83
CA SER A 7 -12.36 19.65 8.93
C SER A 7 -11.98 18.18 9.18
N ASP A 8 -12.96 17.29 9.27
CA ASP A 8 -12.73 15.85 9.51
C ASP A 8 -11.98 15.19 8.35
N SER A 9 -12.26 15.65 7.13
CA SER A 9 -11.60 15.19 5.90
C SER A 9 -10.11 15.56 5.89
N ASN A 10 -9.80 16.81 6.24
CA ASN A 10 -8.43 17.32 6.29
C ASN A 10 -7.63 16.67 7.41
N GLU A 11 -8.22 16.49 8.60
CA GLU A 11 -7.56 15.83 9.72
C GLU A 11 -7.22 14.37 9.38
N ARG A 12 -8.14 13.63 8.75
CA ARG A 12 -7.87 12.27 8.28
C ARG A 12 -6.75 12.25 7.24
N PHE A 13 -6.77 13.17 6.27
CA PHE A 13 -5.72 13.26 5.26
C PHE A 13 -4.33 13.46 5.90
N LEU A 14 -4.21 14.40 6.84
CA LEU A 14 -2.95 14.69 7.53
C LEU A 14 -2.50 13.49 8.38
N LYS A 15 -3.42 12.87 9.12
CA LYS A 15 -3.09 11.68 9.94
C LYS A 15 -2.61 10.51 9.09
N GLU A 16 -3.23 10.28 7.94
CA GLU A 16 -2.78 9.24 7.01
C GLU A 16 -1.43 9.58 6.37
N MET A 17 -1.18 10.86 6.06
CA MET A 17 0.13 11.33 5.59
C MET A 17 1.22 11.11 6.64
N GLU A 18 0.97 11.47 7.90
CA GLU A 18 1.89 11.24 9.01
C GLU A 18 2.20 9.75 9.18
N GLY A 19 1.16 8.91 9.15
CA GLY A 19 1.32 7.45 9.21
C GLY A 19 2.14 6.90 8.04
N PHE A 20 1.91 7.40 6.82
CA PHE A 20 2.69 7.03 5.65
C PHE A 20 4.18 7.39 5.80
N LEU A 21 4.48 8.63 6.22
CA LEU A 21 5.84 9.11 6.38
C LEU A 21 6.58 8.37 7.51
N ALA A 22 5.90 8.13 8.64
CA ALA A 22 6.44 7.36 9.74
C ALA A 22 6.76 5.91 9.32
N GLY A 23 5.81 5.23 8.68
CA GLY A 23 5.99 3.87 8.18
C GLY A 23 7.14 3.76 7.18
N LYS A 24 7.26 4.73 6.26
CA LYS A 24 8.37 4.79 5.30
C LYS A 24 9.73 4.97 6.00
N LEU A 25 9.84 5.88 6.98
CA LEU A 25 11.07 6.08 7.74
C LEU A 25 11.49 4.83 8.52
N LEU A 26 10.52 4.11 9.10
CA LEU A 26 10.78 2.87 9.82
C LEU A 26 11.30 1.75 8.89
N LEU A 27 10.91 1.75 7.61
CA LEU A 27 11.41 0.80 6.62
C LEU A 27 12.88 1.00 6.23
N GLU A 28 13.46 2.17 6.49
CA GLU A 28 14.86 2.47 6.15
C GLU A 28 15.87 1.83 7.13
N ARG A 29 15.41 1.36 8.29
CA ARG A 29 16.26 0.73 9.31
C ARG A 29 15.87 -0.71 9.53
N GLU A 30 16.84 -1.60 9.60
CA GLU A 30 16.60 -3.04 9.73
C GLU A 30 15.84 -3.38 11.01
N GLU A 31 16.17 -2.72 12.12
CA GLU A 31 15.57 -2.96 13.44
C GLU A 31 14.09 -2.54 13.51
N THR A 32 13.67 -1.61 12.66
CA THR A 32 12.29 -1.10 12.63
C THR A 32 11.51 -1.52 11.39
N ARG A 33 12.11 -2.29 10.48
CA ARG A 33 11.52 -2.64 9.19
C ARG A 33 10.18 -3.36 9.33
N SER A 34 10.08 -4.33 10.22
CA SER A 34 8.83 -5.07 10.46
C SER A 34 7.69 -4.16 10.94
N LYS A 35 8.02 -3.16 11.76
CA LYS A 35 7.06 -2.16 12.24
C LYS A 35 6.61 -1.25 11.10
N GLY A 36 7.55 -0.71 10.32
CA GLY A 36 7.24 0.13 9.16
C GLY A 36 6.38 -0.60 8.11
N TRP A 37 6.69 -1.88 7.88
CA TRP A 37 5.89 -2.76 7.03
C TRP A 37 4.45 -2.88 7.53
N SER A 38 4.28 -3.15 8.82
CA SER A 38 2.96 -3.29 9.45
C SER A 38 2.14 -2.00 9.38
N GLU A 39 2.76 -0.84 9.64
CA GLU A 39 2.08 0.46 9.55
C GLU A 39 1.63 0.79 8.12
N LEU A 40 2.49 0.55 7.12
CA LEU A 40 2.11 0.77 5.73
C LEU A 40 1.10 -0.26 5.23
N LYS A 41 1.13 -1.51 5.71
CA LYS A 41 0.13 -2.53 5.38
C LYS A 41 -1.24 -2.13 5.91
N GLU A 42 -1.31 -1.64 7.16
CA GLU A 42 -2.56 -1.13 7.70
C GLU A 42 -3.10 0.06 6.90
N LEU A 43 -2.22 0.99 6.50
CA LEU A 43 -2.62 2.14 5.68
C LEU A 43 -3.06 1.72 4.26
N ALA A 44 -2.43 0.72 3.65
CA ALA A 44 -2.83 0.15 2.37
C ALA A 44 -4.18 -0.62 2.45
N GLN A 45 -4.56 -1.10 3.62
CA GLN A 45 -5.84 -1.81 3.84
C GLN A 45 -6.99 -0.87 4.21
N LYS A 46 -6.72 0.14 5.05
CA LYS A 46 -7.76 0.95 5.70
C LYS A 46 -7.69 2.44 5.37
N GLY A 47 -6.61 2.88 4.72
CA GLY A 47 -6.41 4.26 4.32
C GLY A 47 -7.45 4.70 3.30
N THR A 48 -7.77 5.99 3.32
CA THR A 48 -8.67 6.62 2.34
C THR A 48 -7.85 7.35 1.28
N TYR A 49 -6.90 8.18 1.70
CA TYR A 49 -6.16 9.08 0.83
C TYR A 49 -4.78 8.55 0.46
N TRP A 50 -4.11 7.87 1.39
CA TRP A 50 -2.73 7.39 1.21
C TRP A 50 -2.63 5.89 0.92
N ARG A 51 -3.77 5.24 0.69
CA ARG A 51 -3.89 3.80 0.45
C ARG A 51 -3.03 3.33 -0.72
N ALA A 52 -3.20 3.97 -1.88
CA ALA A 52 -2.48 3.61 -3.11
C ALA A 52 -0.95 3.77 -2.95
N LEU A 53 -0.51 4.86 -2.33
CA LEU A 53 0.92 5.12 -2.10
C LEU A 53 1.54 4.15 -1.10
N ALA A 54 0.80 3.76 -0.06
CA ALA A 54 1.24 2.74 0.90
C ALA A 54 1.39 1.38 0.21
N ALA A 55 0.39 0.94 -0.57
CA ALA A 55 0.43 -0.31 -1.32
C ALA A 55 1.59 -0.31 -2.34
N LEU A 56 1.77 0.79 -3.07
CA LEU A 56 2.88 0.95 -4.03
C LEU A 56 4.26 0.87 -3.36
N THR A 57 4.39 1.48 -2.19
CA THR A 57 5.65 1.46 -1.42
C THR A 57 5.98 0.04 -0.98
N LEU A 58 5.01 -0.70 -0.43
CA LEU A 58 5.19 -2.11 -0.09
C LEU A 58 5.59 -2.92 -1.32
N ALA A 59 4.91 -2.73 -2.46
CA ALA A 59 5.20 -3.45 -3.70
C ALA A 59 6.66 -3.30 -4.13
N ARG A 60 7.16 -2.06 -4.13
CA ARG A 60 8.55 -1.74 -4.50
C ARG A 60 9.58 -2.31 -3.54
N MET A 61 9.22 -2.48 -2.27
CA MET A 61 10.12 -3.02 -1.23
C MET A 61 9.99 -4.53 -1.05
N THR A 62 9.00 -5.16 -1.70
CA THR A 62 8.75 -6.60 -1.63
C THR A 62 9.77 -7.35 -2.48
N VAL A 63 10.65 -8.08 -1.82
CA VAL A 63 11.61 -9.00 -2.46
C VAL A 63 11.22 -10.46 -2.19
N ALA A 64 10.83 -10.77 -0.95
CA ALA A 64 10.49 -12.12 -0.52
C ALA A 64 9.24 -12.63 -1.24
N ALA A 65 9.31 -13.87 -1.75
CA ALA A 65 8.19 -14.50 -2.46
C ALA A 65 6.92 -14.61 -1.59
N ALA A 66 7.09 -14.87 -0.29
CA ALA A 66 5.99 -14.99 0.67
C ALA A 66 5.13 -13.72 0.77
N ASP A 67 5.74 -12.54 0.59
CA ASP A 67 5.06 -11.25 0.72
C ASP A 67 4.43 -10.77 -0.59
N LYS A 68 4.84 -11.34 -1.75
CA LYS A 68 4.37 -10.91 -3.07
C LYS A 68 2.87 -11.08 -3.25
N ALA A 69 2.30 -12.19 -2.78
CA ALA A 69 0.87 -12.46 -2.91
C ALA A 69 0.03 -11.48 -2.08
N ASP A 70 0.45 -11.24 -0.84
CA ASP A 70 -0.20 -10.28 0.07
C ASP A 70 -0.20 -8.86 -0.51
N VAL A 71 0.94 -8.44 -1.08
CA VAL A 71 1.08 -7.09 -1.62
C VAL A 71 0.38 -6.94 -2.97
N LEU A 72 0.37 -7.98 -3.80
CA LEU A 72 -0.43 -8.02 -5.02
C LEU A 72 -1.91 -7.81 -4.70
N ALA A 73 -2.45 -8.52 -3.71
CA ALA A 73 -3.85 -8.37 -3.28
C ALA A 73 -4.17 -6.94 -2.80
N LEU A 74 -3.22 -6.24 -2.18
CA LEU A 74 -3.41 -4.83 -1.80
C LEU A 74 -3.51 -3.92 -3.02
N LEU A 75 -2.64 -4.11 -4.03
CA LEU A 75 -2.70 -3.33 -5.27
C LEU A 75 -3.99 -3.61 -6.04
N GLU A 76 -4.41 -4.86 -6.15
CA GLU A 76 -5.68 -5.24 -6.81
C GLU A 76 -6.88 -4.61 -6.11
N ALA A 77 -6.86 -4.55 -4.78
CA ALA A 77 -7.90 -3.88 -4.01
C ALA A 77 -7.91 -2.35 -4.27
N VAL A 78 -6.74 -1.72 -4.42
CA VAL A 78 -6.64 -0.30 -4.80
C VAL A 78 -7.19 -0.08 -6.21
N GLU A 79 -6.83 -0.90 -7.20
CA GLU A 79 -7.35 -0.77 -8.58
C GLU A 79 -8.87 -0.87 -8.61
N LYS A 80 -9.44 -1.79 -7.82
CA LYS A 80 -10.89 -1.99 -7.76
C LYS A 80 -11.63 -0.86 -7.05
N GLU A 81 -11.09 -0.35 -5.95
CA GLU A 81 -11.78 0.61 -5.07
C GLU A 81 -11.47 2.07 -5.40
N GLN A 82 -10.33 2.34 -6.04
CA GLN A 82 -9.83 3.67 -6.42
C GLN A 82 -9.31 3.65 -7.87
N PRO A 83 -10.18 3.42 -8.86
CA PRO A 83 -9.75 3.24 -10.25
C PRO A 83 -9.02 4.47 -10.81
N GLU A 84 -9.25 5.67 -10.28
CA GLU A 84 -8.51 6.89 -10.60
C GLU A 84 -7.02 6.83 -10.23
N GLN A 85 -6.63 5.91 -9.34
CA GLN A 85 -5.24 5.67 -8.95
C GLN A 85 -4.60 4.52 -9.74
N SER A 86 -5.32 3.87 -10.67
CA SER A 86 -4.82 2.64 -11.35
C SER A 86 -3.52 2.87 -12.10
N ASP A 87 -3.37 4.00 -12.78
CA ASP A 87 -2.17 4.32 -13.55
C ASP A 87 -0.92 4.44 -12.67
N LEU A 88 -1.08 4.81 -11.39
CA LEU A 88 0.01 4.88 -10.42
C LEU A 88 0.54 3.50 -10.03
N ILE A 89 -0.32 2.48 -10.04
CA ILE A 89 0.00 1.14 -9.51
C ILE A 89 0.17 0.05 -10.59
N ARG A 90 -0.28 0.30 -11.82
CA ARG A 90 -0.31 -0.70 -12.90
C ARG A 90 1.04 -1.37 -13.16
N GLY A 91 2.13 -0.60 -13.15
CA GLY A 91 3.47 -1.17 -13.36
C GLY A 91 3.88 -2.20 -12.31
N GLU A 92 3.45 -2.03 -11.05
CA GLU A 92 3.73 -3.00 -9.99
C GLU A 92 2.75 -4.19 -10.01
N LEU A 93 1.49 -3.97 -10.39
CA LEU A 93 0.53 -5.06 -10.65
C LEU A 93 1.06 -6.03 -11.70
N ASP A 94 1.55 -5.51 -12.83
CA ASP A 94 2.09 -6.33 -13.91
C ASP A 94 3.34 -7.11 -13.44
N ARG A 95 4.27 -6.43 -12.77
CA ARG A 95 5.51 -7.05 -12.26
C ARG A 95 5.24 -8.18 -11.27
N LEU A 96 4.36 -7.94 -10.29
CA LEU A 96 4.03 -8.94 -9.27
C LEU A 96 3.14 -10.06 -9.83
N GLY A 97 2.21 -9.74 -10.73
CA GLY A 97 1.36 -10.71 -11.41
C GLY A 97 2.14 -11.67 -12.31
N GLN A 98 3.18 -11.19 -12.99
CA GLN A 98 4.11 -12.05 -13.75
C GLN A 98 4.90 -12.99 -12.81
N SER A 99 5.45 -12.44 -11.72
CA SER A 99 6.17 -13.24 -10.70
C SER A 99 5.31 -14.38 -10.14
N ALA A 100 4.01 -14.14 -9.92
CA ALA A 100 3.10 -15.16 -9.38
C ALA A 100 2.82 -16.30 -10.37
N LYS A 101 2.79 -16.00 -11.68
CA LYS A 101 2.59 -16.99 -12.74
C LYS A 101 3.81 -17.92 -12.89
N GLU A 102 5.02 -17.38 -12.76
CA GLU A 102 6.26 -18.16 -12.83
C GLU A 102 6.35 -19.19 -11.69
N ILE A 103 6.00 -18.81 -10.46
CA ILE A 103 6.00 -19.72 -9.29
C ILE A 103 5.00 -20.87 -9.45
N SER A 104 3.90 -20.65 -10.18
CA SER A 104 2.85 -21.68 -10.37
C SER A 104 3.19 -22.71 -11.46
N GLN A 105 4.32 -22.54 -12.17
CA GLN A 105 4.77 -23.43 -13.25
C GLN A 105 5.95 -24.33 -12.85
N GLU A 106 6.48 -24.19 -11.64
CA GLU A 106 7.48 -25.07 -11.02
C GLU A 106 6.82 -26.06 -10.05
#